data_AF-A0A0C9QCT5-F1
#
_entry.id   AF-A0A0C9QCT5-F1
#
_cell.length_a   1.000
_cell.length_b   1.000
_cell.length_c   1.000
_cell.angle_alpha   90.00
_cell.angle_beta   90.00
_cell.angle_gamma   90.00
#
_symmetry.space_group_name_H-M   'P 1'
#
loop_
_entity.id
_entity.type
_entity.pdbx_description
1 polymer ?
#
loop_
_entity_poly.entity_id
_entity_poly.type
_entity_poly.pdbx_seq_one_letter_code
_entity_poly.pdbx_strand_id
1 'polypeptide(L)'
;WTSKLKTNFSKESPVWLLGASYHKTAESPEAASEAVAFDTDSSGDISIAEDATNFDEGMEGFKRDFVSRLWLTYRREFPILNGSTFTSDCGWGCMLRSGQMMLAQALVCHFLGRGDPQVLHKS
;
A
#
# COMPACT_ATOMS: atom_id res chain seq x y z
N TRP A 1 18.43 7.16 -0.26
CA TRP A 1 18.55 6.05 -1.22
C TRP A 1 17.26 6.03 -2.04
N THR A 2 17.23 6.75 -3.16
CA THR A 2 16.09 6.74 -4.09
C THR A 2 16.35 5.64 -5.11
N SER A 3 16.01 4.41 -4.75
CA SER A 3 15.98 3.31 -5.71
C SER A 3 14.87 3.61 -6.72
N LYS A 4 15.23 3.90 -7.97
CA LYS A 4 14.29 3.91 -9.11
C LYS A 4 13.90 2.46 -9.43
N LEU A 5 13.22 1.79 -8.49
CA LEU A 5 12.55 0.54 -8.80
C LEU A 5 11.37 0.91 -9.70
N LYS A 6 11.50 0.62 -11.00
CA LYS A 6 10.34 0.61 -11.89
C LYS A 6 9.55 -0.67 -11.59
N THR A 7 8.73 -0.62 -10.54
CA THR A 7 7.79 -1.69 -10.21
C THR A 7 6.71 -1.72 -11.30
N ASN A 8 6.55 -2.85 -11.97
CA ASN A 8 5.47 -3.03 -12.95
C ASN A 8 4.26 -3.64 -12.22
N PHE A 9 3.26 -2.82 -11.91
CA PHE A 9 1.94 -3.29 -11.48
C PHE A 9 1.04 -3.40 -12.70
N SER A 10 0.30 -4.51 -12.81
CA SER A 10 -0.77 -4.60 -13.80
C SER A 10 -1.88 -3.61 -13.44
N LYS A 11 -2.44 -2.93 -14.44
CA LYS A 11 -3.65 -2.11 -14.27
C LYS A 11 -4.91 -2.95 -14.08
N GLU A 12 -4.85 -4.22 -14.47
CA GLU A 12 -5.98 -5.15 -14.51
C GLU A 12 -6.14 -5.97 -13.22
N SER A 13 -5.20 -5.86 -12.27
CA SER A 13 -5.18 -6.68 -11.07
C SER A 13 -5.06 -5.82 -9.80
N PRO A 14 -5.80 -6.15 -8.72
CA PRO A 14 -5.70 -5.44 -7.45
C PRO A 14 -4.32 -5.62 -6.83
N VAL A 15 -3.79 -4.55 -6.22
CA VAL A 15 -2.61 -4.65 -5.35
C VAL A 15 -3.07 -4.90 -3.93
N TRP A 16 -2.64 -6.00 -3.32
CA TRP A 16 -2.98 -6.32 -1.94
C TRP A 16 -1.82 -6.03 -1.01
N LEU A 17 -2.10 -5.35 0.11
CA LEU A 17 -1.14 -5.13 1.17
C LEU A 17 -1.76 -5.50 2.51
N LEU A 18 -1.28 -6.59 3.10
CA LEU A 18 -1.67 -7.06 4.44
C LEU A 18 -3.21 -7.14 4.65
N GLY A 19 -3.99 -7.47 3.63
CA GLY A 19 -5.46 -7.57 3.72
C GLY A 19 -6.25 -6.34 3.25
N ALA A 20 -5.57 -5.25 2.86
CA ALA A 20 -6.17 -4.14 2.14
C ALA A 20 -6.02 -4.34 0.62
N SER A 21 -7.09 -4.09 -0.13
CA SER A 21 -7.09 -4.09 -1.60
C SER A 21 -6.96 -2.65 -2.10
N TYR A 22 -6.03 -2.44 -3.02
CA TYR A 22 -5.85 -1.19 -3.75
C TYR A 22 -6.25 -1.48 -5.20
N HIS A 23 -7.53 -1.26 -5.48
CA HIS A 23 -8.17 -1.41 -6.79
C HIS A 23 -9.38 -0.51 -6.90
N LYS A 24 -9.81 -0.28 -8.15
CA LYS A 24 -11.08 0.30 -8.58
C LYS A 24 -12.18 0.19 -7.51
N THR A 25 -12.55 1.30 -6.88
CA THR A 25 -13.92 1.44 -6.38
C THR A 25 -14.76 1.64 -7.63
N ALA A 26 -15.20 0.54 -8.24
CA ALA A 26 -16.33 0.64 -9.16
C ALA A 26 -17.50 0.95 -8.23
N GLU A 27 -17.98 2.19 -8.23
CA GLU A 27 -19.29 2.46 -7.67
C GLU A 27 -20.25 1.42 -8.25
N SER A 28 -20.94 0.70 -7.36
CA SER A 28 -22.07 -0.11 -7.76
C SER A 28 -23.04 0.81 -8.52
N PRO A 29 -23.57 0.44 -9.70
CA PRO A 29 -24.44 1.31 -10.51
C PRO A 29 -25.80 1.68 -9.87
N GLU A 30 -25.96 1.61 -8.55
CA GLU A 30 -27.23 1.87 -7.86
C GLU A 30 -27.40 3.33 -7.40
N ALA A 31 -26.39 4.21 -7.57
CA ALA A 31 -26.49 5.63 -7.17
C ALA A 31 -26.63 6.64 -8.33
N ALA A 32 -26.65 6.19 -9.59
CA ALA A 32 -26.71 7.08 -10.75
C ALA A 32 -28.09 7.11 -11.44
N SER A 33 -29.19 6.87 -10.70
CA SER A 33 -30.54 6.90 -11.27
C SER A 33 -31.27 8.24 -11.17
N GLU A 34 -30.60 9.35 -10.81
CA GLU A 34 -31.23 10.69 -10.84
C GLU A 34 -30.23 11.81 -11.16
N ALA A 35 -29.77 11.91 -12.41
CA ALA A 35 -29.31 13.18 -12.99
C ALA A 35 -29.47 13.17 -14.52
N VAL A 36 -30.66 13.61 -14.92
CA VAL A 36 -31.07 14.27 -16.16
C VAL A 36 -30.05 14.34 -17.31
N ALA A 37 -30.47 13.78 -18.45
CA ALA A 37 -29.77 13.80 -19.74
C ALA A 37 -29.32 15.20 -20.19
N PHE A 38 -28.06 15.31 -20.62
CA PHE A 38 -27.57 16.38 -21.49
C PHE A 38 -26.80 15.73 -22.65
N ASP A 39 -27.43 15.74 -23.83
CA ASP A 39 -26.84 15.25 -25.08
C ASP A 39 -25.68 16.16 -25.49
N THR A 40 -24.47 15.60 -25.60
CA THR A 40 -23.43 16.13 -26.49
C THR A 40 -22.59 14.97 -27.02
N ASP A 41 -22.72 14.73 -28.32
CA ASP A 41 -21.96 13.77 -29.11
C ASP A 41 -20.46 14.14 -29.13
N SER A 42 -19.65 13.42 -28.37
CA SER A 42 -18.20 13.32 -28.57
C SER A 42 -17.69 12.01 -27.96
N SER A 43 -18.09 10.93 -28.63
CA SER A 43 -17.88 9.55 -28.25
C SER A 43 -16.41 9.14 -28.47
N GLY A 44 -15.63 8.95 -27.39
CA GLY A 44 -14.41 8.13 -27.47
C GLY A 44 -13.27 8.40 -26.47
N ASP A 45 -13.12 9.60 -25.93
CA ASP A 45 -11.86 10.00 -25.26
C ASP A 45 -11.96 10.27 -23.75
N ILE A 46 -13.19 10.33 -23.20
CA ILE A 46 -13.44 10.69 -21.80
C ILE A 46 -13.19 9.51 -20.84
N SER A 47 -13.48 8.27 -21.26
CA SER A 47 -13.37 7.07 -20.39
C SER A 47 -11.94 6.67 -20.06
N ILE A 48 -10.97 6.96 -20.94
CA ILE A 48 -9.55 6.63 -20.73
C ILE A 48 -8.93 7.58 -19.70
N ALA A 49 -9.32 8.86 -19.71
CA ALA A 49 -8.82 9.86 -18.79
C ALA A 49 -9.29 9.57 -17.35
N GLU A 50 -10.56 9.22 -17.16
CA GLU A 50 -11.12 8.86 -15.85
C GLU A 50 -10.54 7.54 -15.29
N ASP A 51 -10.28 6.55 -16.15
CA ASP A 51 -9.61 5.30 -15.72
C ASP A 51 -8.15 5.55 -15.29
N ALA A 52 -7.47 6.47 -15.98
CA ALA A 52 -6.09 6.86 -15.64
C ALA A 52 -6.01 7.61 -14.30
N THR A 53 -6.94 8.52 -13.98
CA THR A 53 -6.96 9.26 -12.72
C THR A 53 -7.26 8.36 -11.52
N ASN A 54 -8.22 7.44 -11.68
CA ASN A 54 -8.60 6.50 -10.61
C ASN A 54 -7.49 5.48 -10.29
N PHE A 55 -6.74 5.03 -11.30
CA PHE A 55 -5.56 4.18 -11.07
C PHE A 55 -4.48 4.91 -10.28
N ASP A 56 -4.26 6.20 -10.56
CA ASP A 56 -3.28 7.01 -9.85
C ASP A 56 -3.65 7.18 -8.37
N GLU A 57 -4.92 7.41 -8.06
CA GLU A 57 -5.42 7.48 -6.67
C GLU A 57 -5.22 6.17 -5.89
N GLY A 58 -5.59 5.03 -6.47
CA GLY A 58 -5.40 3.72 -5.83
C GLY A 58 -3.91 3.41 -5.61
N MET A 59 -3.06 3.79 -6.57
CA MET A 59 -1.61 3.63 -6.47
C MET A 59 -0.99 4.56 -5.42
N GLU A 60 -1.45 5.81 -5.30
CA GLU A 60 -1.03 6.72 -4.23
C GLU A 60 -1.48 6.21 -2.85
N GLY A 61 -2.69 5.66 -2.75
CA GLY A 61 -3.17 4.97 -1.55
C GLY A 61 -2.25 3.81 -1.14
N PHE A 62 -1.88 2.95 -2.10
CA PHE A 62 -0.94 1.86 -1.88
C PHE A 62 0.42 2.38 -1.42
N LYS A 63 1.00 3.37 -2.11
CA LYS A 63 2.30 3.95 -1.75
C LYS A 63 2.27 4.49 -0.33
N ARG A 64 1.21 5.20 0.06
CA ARG A 64 1.05 5.75 1.40
C ARG A 64 1.00 4.65 2.47
N ASP A 65 0.23 3.57 2.27
CA ASP A 65 0.22 2.44 3.21
C ASP A 65 1.58 1.74 3.24
N PHE A 66 2.17 1.46 2.07
CA PHE A 66 3.46 0.79 1.96
C PHE A 66 4.59 1.54 2.69
N VAL A 67 4.75 2.86 2.48
CA VAL A 67 5.81 3.64 3.13
C VAL A 67 5.57 3.86 4.62
N SER A 68 4.34 3.70 5.10
CA SER A 68 4.02 3.81 6.52
C SER A 68 4.45 2.56 7.32
N ARG A 69 4.78 1.45 6.66
CA ARG A 69 5.20 0.21 7.34
C ARG A 69 6.61 0.36 7.91
N LEU A 70 6.80 -0.13 9.13
CA LEU A 70 8.11 -0.11 9.79
C LEU A 70 9.07 -1.06 9.07
N TRP A 71 10.05 -0.47 8.38
CA TRP A 71 11.08 -1.22 7.66
C TRP A 71 12.35 -1.34 8.50
N LEU A 72 12.73 -2.58 8.80
CA LEU A 72 13.92 -2.89 9.59
C LEU A 72 14.93 -3.62 8.72
N THR A 73 16.11 -3.03 8.60
CA THR A 73 17.23 -3.55 7.82
C THR A 73 18.35 -4.03 8.73
N TYR A 74 19.36 -4.67 8.14
CA TYR A 74 20.63 -4.87 8.82
C TYR A 74 21.17 -3.56 9.40
N ARG A 75 21.85 -3.70 10.53
CA ARG A 75 22.56 -2.65 11.24
C ARG A 75 23.98 -3.10 11.48
N ARG A 76 24.85 -2.10 11.61
CA ARG A 76 26.26 -2.23 11.97
C ARG A 76 26.51 -1.29 13.14
N GLU A 77 27.62 -1.54 13.84
CA GLU A 77 28.10 -0.69 14.92
C GLU A 77 27.11 -0.59 16.09
N PHE A 78 26.24 -1.61 16.27
CA PHE A 78 25.48 -1.73 17.52
C PHE A 78 26.41 -2.23 18.64
N PRO A 79 26.12 -1.91 19.92
CA PRO A 79 26.89 -2.42 21.06
C PRO A 79 27.04 -3.93 21.00
N ILE A 80 28.22 -4.44 21.36
CA ILE A 80 28.52 -5.88 21.34
C ILE A 80 27.41 -6.64 22.07
N LEU A 81 26.80 -7.62 21.39
CA LEU A 81 25.77 -8.44 22.01
C LEU A 81 26.39 -9.29 23.12
N ASN A 82 25.73 -9.34 24.26
CA ASN A 82 26.18 -10.09 25.43
C ASN A 82 26.58 -11.53 25.07
N GLY A 83 27.81 -11.91 25.42
CA GLY A 83 28.34 -13.25 25.14
C GLY A 83 28.80 -13.48 23.69
N SER A 84 28.96 -12.43 22.89
CA SER A 84 29.46 -12.52 21.51
C SER A 84 30.51 -11.46 21.21
N THR A 85 30.99 -11.43 19.96
CA THR A 85 31.78 -10.33 19.39
C THR A 85 31.02 -9.60 18.27
N PHE A 86 29.72 -9.89 18.11
CA PHE A 86 28.93 -9.34 17.01
C PHE A 86 28.52 -7.89 17.28
N THR A 87 28.81 -7.03 16.31
CA THR A 87 28.37 -5.62 16.24
C THR A 87 27.56 -5.34 14.97
N SER A 88 27.28 -6.38 14.18
CA SER A 88 26.53 -6.30 12.93
C SER A 88 25.69 -7.56 12.75
N ASP A 89 24.49 -7.39 12.22
CA ASP A 89 23.61 -8.49 11.84
C ASP A 89 23.60 -8.77 10.32
N CYS A 90 24.51 -8.13 9.56
CA CYS A 90 24.69 -8.42 8.14
C CYS A 90 25.06 -9.90 7.91
N GLY A 91 24.27 -10.59 7.09
CA GLY A 91 24.53 -11.98 6.68
C GLY A 91 23.85 -13.05 7.52
N TRP A 92 23.34 -12.71 8.72
CA TRP A 92 22.65 -13.66 9.60
C TRP A 92 21.34 -13.13 10.21
N GLY A 93 21.15 -11.81 10.23
CA GLY A 93 19.99 -11.18 10.88
C GLY A 93 18.70 -11.16 10.07
N CYS A 94 18.65 -11.71 8.84
CA CYS A 94 17.50 -11.50 7.96
C CYS A 94 16.17 -11.98 8.55
N MET A 95 16.16 -13.19 9.11
CA MET A 95 14.97 -13.73 9.78
C MET A 95 14.61 -12.93 11.03
N LEU A 96 15.59 -12.44 11.78
CA LEU A 96 15.35 -11.59 12.96
C LEU A 96 14.70 -10.27 12.54
N ARG A 97 15.19 -9.61 11.49
CA ARG A 97 14.60 -8.37 10.96
C ARG A 97 13.18 -8.60 10.43
N SER A 98 12.94 -9.69 9.71
CA SER A 98 11.59 -10.07 9.27
C SER A 98 10.65 -10.32 10.45
N GLY A 99 11.10 -11.01 11.49
CA GLY A 99 10.34 -11.22 12.72
C GLY A 99 10.03 -9.91 13.46
N GLN A 100 11.02 -9.01 13.54
CA GLN A 100 10.82 -7.68 14.12
C GLN A 100 9.80 -6.86 13.33
N MET A 101 9.82 -6.90 11.98
CA MET A 101 8.84 -6.20 11.15
C MET A 101 7.43 -6.75 11.34
N MET A 102 7.28 -8.08 11.41
CA MET A 102 5.99 -8.73 11.67
C MET A 102 5.43 -8.38 13.04
N LEU A 103 6.26 -8.43 14.10
CA LEU A 103 5.85 -8.02 15.44
C LEU A 103 5.53 -6.53 15.50
N ALA A 104 6.36 -5.69 14.89
CA ALA A 104 6.13 -4.25 14.81
C ALA A 104 4.79 -3.94 14.11
N GLN A 105 4.46 -4.63 13.02
CA GLN A 105 3.17 -4.50 12.36
C GLN A 105 2.00 -4.92 13.26
N ALA A 106 2.16 -5.99 14.04
CA ALA A 106 1.14 -6.40 15.00
C ALA A 106 0.93 -5.35 16.10
N LEU A 107 2.01 -4.77 16.63
CA LEU A 107 1.95 -3.69 17.62
C LEU A 107 1.31 -2.42 17.05
N VAL A 108 1.65 -2.06 15.82
CA VAL A 108 1.00 -0.94 15.10
C VAL A 108 -0.51 -1.20 14.99
N CYS A 109 -0.93 -2.38 14.52
CA CYS A 109 -2.34 -2.73 14.45
C CYS A 109 -3.03 -2.68 15.82
N HIS A 110 -2.36 -3.16 16.87
CA HIS A 110 -2.94 -3.25 18.21
C HIS A 110 -3.14 -1.87 18.86
N PHE A 111 -2.15 -0.97 18.74
CA PHE A 111 -2.17 0.32 19.44
C PHE A 111 -2.67 1.49 18.59
N LEU A 112 -2.45 1.45 17.28
CA LEU A 112 -2.78 2.56 16.35
C LEU A 112 -3.90 2.19 15.37
N GLY A 113 -4.34 0.93 15.37
CA GLY A 113 -5.19 0.40 14.31
C GLY A 113 -4.40 0.15 13.02
N ARG A 114 -5.08 -0.39 12.00
CA ARG A 114 -4.43 -0.66 10.71
C ARG A 114 -4.25 0.61 9.86
N GLY A 115 -5.14 1.58 10.04
CA GLY A 115 -5.36 2.69 9.10
C GLY A 115 -6.25 2.23 7.94
N ASP A 116 -7.30 2.99 7.64
CA ASP A 116 -8.25 2.63 6.59
C ASP A 116 -7.68 2.90 5.19
N PRO A 117 -7.83 1.97 4.23
CA PRO A 117 -7.71 2.27 2.82
C PRO A 117 -8.85 3.19 2.36
N GLN A 118 -10.08 2.97 2.87
CA GLN A 118 -11.25 3.86 2.86
C GLN A 118 -12.20 3.41 4.00
N VAL A 119 -12.59 4.31 4.90
CA VAL A 119 -13.71 4.09 5.84
C VAL A 119 -15.02 3.92 5.00
N LEU A 120 -16.03 3.19 5.46
CA LEU A 120 -17.38 3.03 4.85
C LEU A 120 -17.50 2.17 3.57
N HIS A 121 -17.74 0.86 3.71
CA HIS A 121 -18.65 0.21 2.74
C HIS A 121 -19.63 -0.80 3.34
N LYS A 122 -19.78 -0.86 4.67
CA LYS A 122 -20.84 -1.60 5.36
C LYS A 122 -21.10 -1.01 6.75
N SER A 123 -22.01 -0.04 6.83
CA SER A 123 -22.88 0.15 8.01
C SER A 123 -24.29 -0.17 7.58
#